data_AF-A0A7D9IWG6-F1
#
_entry.id   AF-A0A7D9IWG6-F1
#
_cell.length_a   1.000
_cell.length_b   1.000
_cell.length_c   1.000
_cell.angle_alpha   90.00
_cell.angle_beta   90.00
_cell.angle_gamma   90.00
#
_symmetry.space_group_name_H-M   'P 1'
#
loop_
_entity.id
_entity.type
_entity.pdbx_description
1 polymer ?
#
loop_
_entity_poly.entity_id
_entity_poly.type
_entity_poly.pdbx_seq_one_letter_code
_entity_poly.pdbx_strand_id
1 'polypeptide(L)'
;MNKIAGLCGTFNQNPGDDLLIETRTTVGSAVDFGNSWKTDPDGDDAPVVPHPCETYPERNATATANCSALLTSPFNVCASQVDPVTGGYIDDCRYDVCGCGVDPTVCLCQAIEAYVADCASYGVIIIWLSDDRYQQCDSPCASAPCFNGGTCSNSGTSFSCSCPVGYSGDRCEIQVSPTPSTTDPTVSTTPNTTDPTVSTTPNITDPTVSTTSNITDPTVSTTPSTTNPTVSTTPSTTDPTVSTTPSTTDPTVSTTPTTPDINECSQANICHAQATCNNTQGSYVCTCNTGYTGNGTICSDIDECSQANTCHADATCTNTPGSYLCTCNTGYTGNGTDCVDIDECSQANMCHADATCTNTPGSYLCTCNTGYTGNGTYCVDIEECSQANMCHADATCTNTPGSYLCTCNTGYTGNGTYCVGQ
;
A
#
# COMPACT_ATOMS: atom_id res chain seq x y z
N MET A 1 -34.98 -4.28 -20.74
CA MET A 1 -33.92 -3.30 -20.45
C MET A 1 -34.53 -1.89 -20.51
N ASN A 2 -33.95 -0.87 -19.85
CA ASN A 2 -34.46 0.52 -19.65
C ASN A 2 -35.49 0.72 -18.51
N LYS A 3 -35.20 0.21 -17.30
CA LYS A 3 -36.06 0.47 -16.12
C LYS A 3 -35.47 1.47 -15.12
N ILE A 4 -34.27 1.98 -15.37
CA ILE A 4 -33.57 2.90 -14.48
C ILE A 4 -32.99 4.07 -15.29
N ALA A 5 -32.94 5.24 -14.66
CA ALA A 5 -32.30 6.45 -15.16
C ALA A 5 -31.87 7.28 -13.94
N GLY A 6 -30.74 7.98 -14.06
CA GLY A 6 -30.14 8.79 -13.01
C GLY A 6 -28.67 9.06 -13.33
N LEU A 7 -27.91 9.53 -12.35
CA LEU A 7 -26.48 9.82 -12.52
C LEU A 7 -25.63 8.61 -12.97
N CYS A 8 -26.09 7.39 -12.73
CA CYS A 8 -25.44 6.15 -13.14
C CYS A 8 -25.87 5.65 -14.55
N GLY A 9 -26.51 6.51 -15.35
CA GLY A 9 -26.93 6.18 -16.71
C GLY A 9 -28.19 5.31 -16.78
N THR A 10 -28.36 4.59 -17.91
CA THR A 10 -29.59 3.84 -18.20
C THR A 10 -29.46 2.32 -18.16
N PHE A 11 -28.22 1.83 -18.00
CA PHE A 11 -27.87 0.40 -17.87
C PHE A 11 -28.46 -0.47 -18.99
N ASN A 12 -28.30 0.00 -20.23
CA ASN A 12 -28.81 -0.66 -21.43
C ASN A 12 -27.68 -1.19 -22.35
N GLN A 13 -26.44 -1.22 -21.86
CA GLN A 13 -25.22 -1.57 -22.60
C GLN A 13 -24.89 -0.60 -23.76
N ASN A 14 -25.49 0.59 -23.78
CA ASN A 14 -25.21 1.65 -24.73
C ASN A 14 -24.70 2.91 -24.01
N PRO A 15 -23.38 3.04 -23.79
CA PRO A 15 -22.80 4.18 -23.06
C PRO A 15 -23.07 5.55 -23.69
N GLY A 16 -23.38 5.56 -25.00
CA GLY A 16 -23.64 6.79 -25.75
C GLY A 16 -24.91 7.54 -25.33
N ASP A 17 -25.77 6.92 -24.51
CA ASP A 17 -26.97 7.56 -23.97
C ASP A 17 -26.97 7.72 -22.44
N ASP A 18 -25.85 7.46 -21.76
CA ASP A 18 -25.80 7.54 -20.29
C ASP A 18 -25.97 8.99 -19.76
N LEU A 19 -25.74 10.00 -20.60
CA LEU A 19 -26.01 11.42 -20.29
C LEU A 19 -27.46 11.84 -20.61
N LEU A 20 -28.43 10.96 -20.39
CA LEU A 20 -29.87 11.20 -20.57
C LEU A 20 -30.47 11.96 -19.39
N ILE A 21 -31.05 13.14 -19.65
CA ILE A 21 -31.78 13.92 -18.63
C ILE A 21 -33.27 13.52 -18.58
N GLU A 22 -34.03 14.00 -17.58
CA GLU A 22 -35.43 13.61 -17.34
C GLU A 22 -36.34 13.78 -18.58
N THR A 23 -36.07 14.78 -19.43
CA THR A 23 -36.81 15.04 -20.68
C THR A 23 -36.49 14.05 -21.81
N ARG A 24 -35.65 13.03 -21.56
CA ARG A 24 -35.16 12.03 -22.52
C ARG A 24 -34.34 12.62 -23.67
N THR A 25 -33.63 13.71 -23.40
CA THR A 25 -32.63 14.28 -24.29
C THR A 25 -31.24 14.01 -23.73
N THR A 26 -30.26 13.77 -24.59
CA THR A 26 -28.85 13.66 -24.18
C THR A 26 -28.22 15.04 -24.15
N VAL A 27 -27.46 15.34 -23.10
CA VAL A 27 -26.66 16.58 -23.00
C VAL A 27 -25.18 16.29 -23.22
N GLY A 28 -24.41 17.29 -23.67
CA GLY A 28 -22.99 17.13 -24.01
C GLY A 28 -22.01 17.43 -22.87
N SER A 29 -22.52 17.87 -21.71
CA SER A 29 -21.72 18.28 -20.55
C SER A 29 -22.11 17.45 -19.34
N ALA A 30 -21.11 16.89 -18.64
CA ALA A 30 -21.33 16.18 -17.38
C ALA A 30 -21.92 17.10 -16.29
N VAL A 31 -21.61 18.39 -16.33
CA VAL A 31 -22.15 19.40 -15.40
C VAL A 31 -23.64 19.65 -15.66
N ASP A 32 -24.02 19.83 -16.92
CA ASP A 32 -25.43 20.02 -17.29
C ASP A 32 -26.25 18.75 -16.98
N PHE A 33 -25.66 17.58 -17.21
CA PHE A 33 -26.25 16.30 -16.84
C PHE A 33 -26.45 16.19 -15.32
N GLY A 34 -25.41 16.45 -14.53
CA GLY A 34 -25.47 16.39 -13.07
C GLY A 34 -26.50 17.35 -12.48
N ASN A 35 -26.52 18.61 -12.96
CA ASN A 35 -27.46 19.63 -12.51
C ASN A 35 -28.92 19.28 -12.84
N SER A 36 -29.17 18.47 -13.88
CA SER A 36 -30.53 18.02 -14.23
C SER A 36 -31.12 16.99 -13.28
N TRP A 37 -30.28 16.33 -12.46
CA TRP A 37 -30.68 15.28 -11.52
C TRP A 37 -30.70 15.74 -10.05
N LYS A 38 -30.65 17.06 -9.80
CA LYS A 38 -30.77 17.63 -8.45
C LYS A 38 -32.13 17.28 -7.83
N THR A 39 -32.11 16.85 -6.57
CA THR A 39 -33.33 16.58 -5.80
C THR A 39 -33.87 17.80 -5.07
N ASP A 40 -33.02 18.81 -4.85
CA ASP A 40 -33.39 20.10 -4.27
C ASP A 40 -33.57 21.13 -5.41
N PRO A 41 -34.81 21.58 -5.68
CA PRO A 41 -35.08 22.55 -6.74
C PRO A 41 -34.54 23.96 -6.42
N ASP A 42 -34.27 24.27 -5.15
CA ASP A 42 -33.73 25.56 -4.72
C ASP A 42 -32.19 25.55 -4.64
N GLY A 43 -31.55 24.40 -4.86
CA GLY A 43 -30.09 24.27 -4.85
C GLY A 43 -29.43 24.93 -6.06
N ASP A 44 -28.33 25.65 -5.83
CA ASP A 44 -27.52 26.27 -6.88
C ASP A 44 -26.99 25.23 -7.88
N ASP A 45 -26.83 25.64 -9.14
CA ASP A 45 -26.16 24.80 -10.15
C ASP A 45 -24.66 24.69 -9.88
N ALA A 46 -24.13 23.47 -9.97
CA ALA A 46 -22.70 23.25 -9.91
C ALA A 46 -22.02 23.91 -11.13
N PRO A 47 -20.95 24.70 -10.94
CA PRO A 47 -20.21 25.30 -12.04
C PRO A 47 -19.26 24.30 -12.68
N VAL A 48 -18.84 24.58 -13.91
CA VAL A 48 -17.68 23.90 -14.52
C VAL A 48 -16.43 24.34 -13.78
N VAL A 49 -15.75 23.40 -13.12
CA VAL A 49 -14.50 23.65 -12.39
C VAL A 49 -13.29 23.15 -13.19
N PRO A 50 -12.19 23.91 -13.23
CA PRO A 50 -10.94 23.43 -13.83
C PRO A 50 -10.34 22.29 -13.01
N HIS A 51 -9.44 21.53 -13.64
CA HIS A 51 -8.76 20.43 -12.97
C HIS A 51 -7.97 20.95 -11.74
N PRO A 52 -8.04 20.31 -10.56
CA PRO A 52 -7.38 20.79 -9.35
C PRO A 52 -5.88 21.04 -9.52
N CYS A 53 -5.16 20.18 -10.26
CA CYS A 53 -3.73 20.40 -10.56
C CYS A 53 -3.44 21.64 -11.42
N GLU A 54 -4.41 22.18 -12.16
CA GLU A 54 -4.24 23.45 -12.90
C GLU A 54 -4.41 24.65 -11.96
N THR A 55 -5.29 24.49 -10.97
CA THR A 55 -5.54 25.49 -9.92
C THR A 55 -4.40 25.53 -8.89
N TYR A 56 -3.78 24.36 -8.64
CA TYR A 56 -2.67 24.17 -7.68
C TYR A 56 -1.47 23.49 -8.36
N PRO A 57 -0.70 24.21 -9.20
CA PRO A 57 0.38 23.64 -10.00
C PRO A 57 1.51 23.02 -9.17
N GLU A 58 1.73 23.52 -7.95
CA GLU A 58 2.74 23.01 -7.04
C GLU A 58 2.50 21.56 -6.61
N ARG A 59 1.25 21.09 -6.69
CA ARG A 59 0.85 19.73 -6.33
C ARG A 59 0.95 18.75 -7.49
N ASN A 60 0.99 19.25 -8.73
CA ASN A 60 0.94 18.43 -9.94
C ASN A 60 2.10 17.43 -10.05
N ALA A 61 3.31 17.86 -9.67
CA ALA A 61 4.49 16.99 -9.70
C ALA A 61 4.32 15.80 -8.74
N THR A 62 3.91 16.06 -7.50
CA THR A 62 3.66 15.04 -6.48
C THR A 62 2.51 14.12 -6.88
N ALA A 63 1.39 14.66 -7.37
CA ALA A 63 0.27 13.88 -7.85
C ALA A 63 0.67 12.95 -9.01
N THR A 64 1.43 13.48 -9.97
CA THR A 64 1.91 12.68 -11.11
C THR A 64 2.84 11.55 -10.65
N ALA A 65 3.79 11.84 -9.75
CA ALA A 65 4.70 10.83 -9.22
C ALA A 65 3.95 9.73 -8.43
N ASN A 66 3.04 10.12 -7.55
CA ASN A 66 2.29 9.17 -6.73
C ASN A 66 1.33 8.31 -7.55
N CYS A 67 0.58 8.91 -8.47
CA CYS A 67 -0.44 8.21 -9.26
C CYS A 67 0.16 7.35 -10.38
N SER A 68 1.31 7.75 -10.95
CA SER A 68 2.01 6.91 -11.93
C SER A 68 2.59 5.63 -11.32
N ALA A 69 2.59 5.49 -9.99
CA ALA A 69 2.98 4.25 -9.33
C ALA A 69 2.11 3.04 -9.72
N LEU A 70 0.86 3.27 -10.17
CA LEU A 70 -0.01 2.22 -10.72
C LEU A 70 0.59 1.51 -11.95
N LEU A 71 1.56 2.12 -12.62
CA LEU A 71 2.29 1.54 -13.75
C LEU A 71 3.45 0.63 -13.33
N THR A 72 3.75 0.57 -12.04
CA THR A 72 4.91 -0.15 -11.49
C THR A 72 4.48 -1.23 -10.51
N SER A 73 5.42 -2.09 -10.12
CA SER A 73 5.17 -3.10 -9.08
C SER A 73 4.75 -2.41 -7.76
N PRO A 74 3.77 -2.96 -7.02
CA PRO A 74 3.07 -4.23 -7.25
C PRO A 74 1.85 -4.15 -8.17
N PHE A 75 1.45 -2.97 -8.65
CA PHE A 75 0.17 -2.76 -9.35
C PHE A 75 0.17 -3.18 -10.82
N ASN A 76 1.32 -3.10 -11.49
CA ASN A 76 1.46 -3.40 -12.91
C ASN A 76 1.02 -4.83 -13.31
N VAL A 77 0.92 -5.76 -12.34
CA VAL A 77 0.40 -7.12 -12.57
C VAL A 77 -1.04 -7.14 -13.07
N CYS A 78 -1.84 -6.12 -12.76
CA CYS A 78 -3.23 -5.99 -13.18
C CYS A 78 -3.41 -5.25 -14.51
N ALA A 79 -2.37 -4.58 -15.02
CA ALA A 79 -2.45 -3.71 -16.19
C ALA A 79 -2.99 -4.40 -17.47
N SER A 80 -2.92 -5.73 -17.54
CA SER A 80 -3.48 -6.52 -18.65
C SER A 80 -5.00 -6.72 -18.59
N GLN A 81 -5.61 -6.61 -17.40
CA GLN A 81 -7.05 -6.73 -17.18
C GLN A 81 -7.70 -5.35 -17.04
N VAL A 82 -7.08 -4.51 -16.22
CA VAL A 82 -7.49 -3.14 -15.96
C VAL A 82 -6.31 -2.24 -16.27
N ASP A 83 -6.35 -1.59 -17.44
CA ASP A 83 -5.33 -0.62 -17.84
C ASP A 83 -5.52 0.67 -17.02
N PRO A 84 -4.57 1.03 -16.14
CA PRO A 84 -4.71 2.19 -15.27
C PRO A 84 -4.63 3.54 -16.01
N VAL A 85 -4.13 3.56 -17.25
CA VAL A 85 -4.08 4.77 -18.09
C VAL A 85 -5.41 4.94 -18.83
N THR A 86 -5.80 3.94 -19.64
CA THR A 86 -7.00 4.06 -20.48
C THR A 86 -8.29 3.89 -19.70
N GLY A 87 -8.25 3.21 -18.55
CA GLY A 87 -9.34 3.10 -17.59
C GLY A 87 -9.55 4.33 -16.71
N GLY A 88 -8.71 5.37 -16.82
CA GLY A 88 -8.89 6.65 -16.12
C GLY A 88 -8.31 6.71 -14.70
N TYR A 89 -7.94 5.58 -14.08
CA TYR A 89 -7.45 5.52 -12.69
C TYR A 89 -6.29 6.48 -12.37
N ILE A 90 -5.32 6.63 -13.29
CA ILE A 90 -4.20 7.56 -13.07
C ILE A 90 -4.66 9.01 -13.09
N ASP A 91 -5.56 9.37 -14.01
CA ASP A 91 -6.06 10.75 -14.10
C ASP A 91 -7.01 11.08 -12.94
N ASP A 92 -7.87 10.13 -12.54
CA ASP A 92 -8.73 10.27 -11.36
C ASP A 92 -7.91 10.42 -10.08
N CYS A 93 -6.89 9.58 -9.89
CA CYS A 93 -5.94 9.72 -8.79
C CYS A 93 -5.28 11.12 -8.78
N ARG A 94 -4.88 11.63 -9.95
CA ARG A 94 -4.24 12.96 -10.03
C ARG A 94 -5.22 14.07 -9.69
N TYR A 95 -6.47 13.95 -10.13
CA TYR A 95 -7.56 14.86 -9.77
C TYR A 95 -7.71 14.92 -8.25
N ASP A 96 -7.84 13.76 -7.61
CA ASP A 96 -8.08 13.62 -6.18
C ASP A 96 -6.88 14.11 -5.35
N VAL A 97 -5.65 13.70 -5.69
CA VAL A 97 -4.45 14.10 -4.94
C VAL A 97 -4.20 15.61 -5.01
N CYS A 98 -4.45 16.24 -6.17
CA CYS A 98 -4.34 17.70 -6.27
C CYS A 98 -5.48 18.44 -5.54
N GLY A 99 -6.70 17.88 -5.56
CA GLY A 99 -7.86 18.40 -4.85
C GLY A 99 -7.80 18.21 -3.33
N CYS A 100 -7.06 17.20 -2.87
CA CYS A 100 -6.89 16.90 -1.45
C CYS A 100 -6.07 18.00 -0.77
N GLY A 101 -6.70 18.75 0.14
CA GLY A 101 -6.14 19.93 0.80
C GLY A 101 -4.77 19.73 1.45
N VAL A 102 -4.73 19.44 2.75
CA VAL A 102 -3.50 19.39 3.57
C VAL A 102 -2.90 17.99 3.72
N ASP A 103 -3.67 16.93 3.44
CA ASP A 103 -3.19 15.54 3.50
C ASP A 103 -3.53 14.78 2.22
N PRO A 104 -2.62 14.76 1.23
CA PRO A 104 -2.83 14.04 -0.03
C PRO A 104 -2.76 12.52 0.12
N THR A 105 -2.31 12.02 1.27
CA THR A 105 -2.14 10.59 1.53
C THR A 105 -3.47 9.86 1.47
N VAL A 106 -4.49 10.42 2.11
CA VAL A 106 -5.83 9.86 2.17
C VAL A 106 -6.42 9.69 0.76
N CYS A 107 -6.36 10.75 -0.06
CA CYS A 107 -6.85 10.69 -1.44
C CYS A 107 -6.03 9.72 -2.31
N LEU A 108 -4.71 9.66 -2.11
CA LEU A 108 -3.87 8.69 -2.80
C LEU A 108 -4.25 7.24 -2.44
N CYS A 109 -4.41 6.95 -1.14
CA CYS A 109 -4.77 5.62 -0.66
C CYS A 109 -6.13 5.18 -1.21
N GLN A 110 -7.14 6.06 -1.18
CA GLN A 110 -8.46 5.78 -1.74
C GLN A 110 -8.42 5.52 -3.25
N ALA A 111 -7.64 6.30 -3.99
CA ALA A 111 -7.49 6.11 -5.43
C ALA A 111 -6.80 4.77 -5.78
N ILE A 112 -5.77 4.39 -5.00
CA ILE A 112 -5.11 3.09 -5.15
C ILE A 112 -6.08 1.95 -4.79
N GLU A 113 -6.81 2.06 -3.68
CA GLU A 113 -7.81 1.07 -3.26
C GLU A 113 -8.86 0.82 -4.33
N ALA A 114 -9.33 1.86 -5.03
CA ALA A 114 -10.27 1.72 -6.13
C ALA A 114 -9.70 0.86 -7.27
N TYR A 115 -8.46 1.12 -7.70
CA TYR A 115 -7.80 0.30 -8.72
C TYR A 115 -7.62 -1.15 -8.25
N VAL A 116 -7.13 -1.35 -7.02
CA VAL A 116 -6.93 -2.69 -6.46
C VAL A 116 -8.25 -3.46 -6.32
N ALA A 117 -9.34 -2.78 -5.96
CA ALA A 117 -10.67 -3.39 -5.86
C ALA A 117 -11.20 -3.85 -7.23
N ASP A 118 -11.01 -3.05 -8.28
CA ASP A 118 -11.39 -3.44 -9.65
C ASP A 118 -10.55 -4.62 -10.13
N CYS A 119 -9.23 -4.58 -9.91
CA CYS A 119 -8.33 -5.71 -10.16
C CYS A 119 -8.77 -7.00 -9.46
N ALA A 120 -9.20 -6.90 -8.20
CA ALA A 120 -9.71 -8.02 -7.44
C ALA A 120 -11.01 -8.59 -8.05
N SER A 121 -11.83 -7.77 -8.71
CA SER A 121 -13.02 -8.23 -9.44
C SER A 121 -12.69 -9.14 -10.64
N TYR A 122 -11.49 -8.97 -11.21
CA TYR A 122 -10.90 -9.85 -12.24
C TYR A 122 -10.02 -10.97 -11.64
N GLY A 123 -10.02 -11.12 -10.32
CA GLY A 123 -9.26 -12.15 -9.62
C GLY A 123 -7.75 -11.87 -9.49
N VAL A 124 -7.30 -10.64 -9.74
CA VAL A 124 -5.92 -10.21 -9.53
C VAL A 124 -5.80 -9.61 -8.13
N ILE A 125 -5.23 -10.37 -7.19
CA ILE A 125 -5.00 -9.91 -5.83
C ILE A 125 -3.65 -9.23 -5.74
N ILE A 126 -3.66 -7.93 -5.44
CA ILE A 126 -2.46 -7.11 -5.27
C ILE A 126 -2.20 -6.93 -3.77
N ILE A 127 -1.09 -7.45 -3.27
CA ILE A 127 -0.67 -7.29 -1.87
C ILE A 127 0.18 -6.02 -1.75
N TRP A 128 -0.46 -4.85 -1.86
CA TRP A 128 0.24 -3.57 -1.92
C TRP A 128 0.54 -2.95 -0.56
N LEU A 129 -0.26 -3.26 0.47
CA LEU A 129 -0.04 -2.75 1.83
C LEU A 129 1.19 -3.34 2.52
N SER A 130 1.77 -4.43 1.99
CA SER A 130 3.04 -4.97 2.47
C SER A 130 4.26 -4.20 1.96
N ASP A 131 4.07 -3.27 1.03
CA ASP A 131 5.12 -2.39 0.54
C ASP A 131 5.20 -1.16 1.46
N ASP A 132 6.41 -0.86 1.96
CA ASP A 132 6.65 0.23 2.90
C ASP A 132 6.20 1.60 2.37
N ARG A 133 6.15 1.78 1.03
CA ARG A 133 5.64 3.00 0.39
C ARG A 133 4.16 3.25 0.68
N TYR A 134 3.41 2.20 0.98
CA TYR A 134 1.96 2.24 1.17
C TYR A 134 1.50 1.83 2.55
N GLN A 135 2.43 1.54 3.48
CA GLN A 135 2.09 1.20 4.86
C GLN A 135 1.25 2.30 5.55
N GLN A 136 1.41 3.57 5.15
CA GLN A 136 0.57 4.67 5.61
C GLN A 136 -0.92 4.54 5.25
N CYS A 137 -1.24 3.72 4.23
CA CYS A 137 -2.61 3.39 3.83
C CYS A 137 -3.21 2.25 4.68
N ASP A 138 -2.41 1.50 5.43
CA ASP A 138 -2.87 0.47 6.37
C ASP A 138 -3.30 1.10 7.71
N SER A 139 -4.13 2.15 7.64
CA SER A 139 -4.69 2.79 8.83
C SER A 139 -6.20 3.02 8.69
N PRO A 140 -6.98 2.85 9.78
CA PRO A 140 -8.42 3.12 9.75
C PRO A 140 -8.78 4.52 9.22
N CYS A 141 -7.93 5.52 9.45
CA CYS A 141 -8.12 6.88 8.93
C CYS A 141 -7.77 7.07 7.45
N ALA A 142 -7.04 6.15 6.80
CA ALA A 142 -6.66 6.28 5.40
C ALA A 142 -7.88 6.29 4.45
N SER A 143 -9.00 5.70 4.88
CA SER A 143 -10.28 5.69 4.16
C SER A 143 -11.10 6.99 4.31
N ALA A 144 -10.55 8.05 4.91
CA ALA A 144 -11.24 9.31 5.20
C ALA A 144 -12.59 9.11 5.94
N PRO A 145 -12.65 8.35 7.05
CA PRO A 145 -13.94 7.92 7.56
C PRO A 145 -14.77 9.04 8.18
N CYS A 146 -14.20 10.21 8.48
CA CYS A 146 -14.93 11.34 9.08
C CYS A 146 -15.49 12.29 8.02
N PHE A 147 -16.80 12.51 8.03
CA PHE A 147 -17.50 13.41 7.12
C PHE A 147 -17.43 14.87 7.56
N ASN A 148 -17.84 15.77 6.66
CA ASN A 148 -18.08 17.20 6.94
C ASN A 148 -16.90 17.93 7.61
N GLY A 149 -15.66 17.58 7.24
CA GLY A 149 -14.45 18.19 7.80
C GLY A 149 -14.08 17.68 9.20
N GLY A 150 -14.64 16.55 9.63
CA GLY A 150 -14.24 15.87 10.86
C GLY A 150 -12.77 15.44 10.83
N THR A 151 -12.10 15.55 11.99
CA THR A 151 -10.70 15.12 12.14
C THR A 151 -10.66 13.67 12.58
N CYS A 152 -9.97 12.82 11.83
CA CYS A 152 -9.81 11.40 12.15
C CYS A 152 -8.62 11.14 13.08
N SER A 153 -8.79 10.21 14.01
CA SER A 153 -7.72 9.71 14.88
C SER A 153 -7.73 8.19 14.92
N ASN A 154 -6.57 7.57 14.68
CA ASN A 154 -6.41 6.12 14.73
C ASN A 154 -6.51 5.61 16.19
N SER A 155 -7.28 4.56 16.41
CA SER A 155 -7.52 3.91 17.71
C SER A 155 -7.35 2.39 17.57
N GLY A 156 -6.10 1.93 17.50
CA GLY A 156 -5.78 0.53 17.20
C GLY A 156 -6.26 0.15 15.78
N THR A 157 -7.10 -0.88 15.67
CA THR A 157 -7.74 -1.31 14.41
C THR A 157 -9.03 -0.52 14.09
N SER A 158 -9.37 0.50 14.88
CA SER A 158 -10.55 1.35 14.70
C SER A 158 -10.13 2.81 14.52
N PHE A 159 -11.09 3.68 14.18
CA PHE A 159 -10.89 5.13 14.16
C PHE A 159 -11.87 5.83 15.13
N SER A 160 -11.58 7.08 15.43
CA SER A 160 -12.44 8.01 16.16
C SER A 160 -12.48 9.36 15.44
N CYS A 161 -13.67 9.92 15.25
CA CYS A 161 -13.86 11.22 14.59
C CYS A 161 -14.12 12.33 15.61
N SER A 162 -13.37 13.42 15.48
CA SER A 162 -13.65 14.68 16.17
C SER A 162 -14.43 15.61 15.25
N CYS A 163 -15.69 15.88 15.58
CA CYS A 163 -16.58 16.64 14.71
C CYS A 163 -16.46 18.15 14.89
N PRO A 164 -16.50 18.93 13.79
CA PRO A 164 -16.57 20.39 13.87
C PRO A 164 -17.89 20.85 14.48
N VAL A 165 -17.93 22.10 14.94
CA VAL A 165 -19.16 22.71 15.47
C VAL A 165 -20.27 22.66 14.42
N GLY A 166 -21.47 22.23 14.81
CA GLY A 166 -22.60 22.06 13.89
C GLY A 166 -22.75 20.64 13.35
N TYR A 167 -21.83 19.72 13.68
CA TYR A 167 -21.89 18.31 13.27
C TYR A 167 -21.74 17.36 14.47
N SER A 168 -22.37 16.19 14.38
CA SER A 168 -22.34 15.11 15.38
C SER A 168 -22.47 13.74 14.72
N GLY A 169 -22.43 12.67 15.52
CA GLY A 169 -22.37 11.28 15.05
C GLY A 169 -20.96 10.71 15.11
N ASP A 170 -20.84 9.39 15.02
CA ASP A 170 -19.55 8.69 15.14
C ASP A 170 -18.62 8.99 13.96
N ARG A 171 -19.17 9.47 12.84
CA ARG A 171 -18.45 9.88 11.63
C ARG A 171 -18.74 11.33 11.25
N CYS A 172 -19.34 12.14 12.12
CA CYS A 172 -19.72 13.54 11.83
C CYS A 172 -20.75 13.71 10.70
N GLU A 173 -21.58 12.69 10.49
CA GLU A 173 -22.57 12.60 9.43
C GLU A 173 -23.86 13.39 9.72
N ILE A 174 -24.10 13.77 10.97
CA ILE A 174 -25.33 14.43 11.39
C ILE A 174 -25.09 15.93 11.52
N GLN A 175 -25.79 16.74 10.72
CA GLN A 175 -25.88 18.18 10.96
C GLN A 175 -26.75 18.46 12.19
N VAL A 176 -26.17 19.08 13.21
CA VAL A 176 -26.91 19.61 14.36
C VAL A 176 -27.25 21.06 14.09
N SER A 177 -28.52 21.32 13.82
CA SER A 177 -29.05 22.68 13.84
C SER A 177 -28.77 23.29 15.22
N PRO A 178 -28.26 24.54 15.29
CA PRO A 178 -28.05 25.17 16.58
C PRO A 178 -29.40 25.24 17.31
N THR A 179 -29.51 24.52 18.42
CA THR A 179 -30.60 24.78 19.38
C THR A 179 -30.50 26.25 19.76
N PRO A 180 -31.61 26.99 19.79
CA PRO A 180 -31.57 28.39 20.19
C PRO A 180 -31.08 28.44 21.64
N SER A 181 -29.83 28.87 21.82
CA SER A 181 -29.26 29.13 23.12
C SER A 181 -30.10 30.22 23.78
N THR A 182 -30.88 29.82 24.78
CA THR A 182 -31.75 30.68 25.57
C THR A 182 -30.90 31.44 26.59
N THR A 183 -30.17 32.46 26.14
CA THR A 183 -29.66 33.54 27.01
C THR A 183 -29.40 34.80 26.19
N ASP A 184 -30.43 35.61 25.99
CA ASP A 184 -30.44 37.05 26.36
C ASP A 184 -31.87 37.63 26.25
N PRO A 185 -32.38 38.42 27.22
CA PRO A 185 -33.71 38.98 27.16
C PRO A 185 -33.65 40.37 26.52
N THR A 186 -34.32 40.59 25.39
CA THR A 186 -35.04 41.85 25.15
C THR A 186 -36.04 41.73 24.01
N VAL A 187 -37.23 42.21 24.35
CA VAL A 187 -38.47 42.37 23.58
C VAL A 187 -38.25 43.03 22.21
N SER A 188 -38.83 42.47 21.14
CA SER A 188 -39.78 43.20 20.29
C SER A 188 -40.61 42.30 19.34
N THR A 189 -41.87 42.08 19.72
CA THR A 189 -43.10 42.11 18.89
C THR A 189 -43.17 41.36 17.53
N THR A 190 -43.71 40.12 17.58
CA THR A 190 -44.86 39.52 16.81
C THR A 190 -45.41 40.14 15.50
N PRO A 191 -46.23 39.44 14.65
CA PRO A 191 -46.68 38.03 14.67
C PRO A 191 -46.80 37.27 13.31
N ASN A 192 -47.00 35.94 13.44
CA ASN A 192 -47.78 35.01 12.56
C ASN A 192 -47.35 34.81 11.09
N THR A 193 -47.19 33.56 10.63
CA THR A 193 -48.33 32.64 10.43
C THR A 193 -47.96 31.14 10.58
N THR A 194 -48.94 30.42 11.13
CA THR A 194 -49.17 28.97 11.21
C THR A 194 -48.94 28.20 9.91
N ASP A 195 -48.36 26.98 9.95
CA ASP A 195 -49.08 25.68 9.99
C ASP A 195 -48.07 24.48 10.02
N PRO A 196 -48.44 23.17 10.05
CA PRO A 196 -48.18 22.31 11.19
C PRO A 196 -47.36 21.05 10.86
N THR A 197 -47.16 20.28 11.92
CA THR A 197 -46.42 19.03 12.09
C THR A 197 -46.98 17.77 11.39
N VAL A 198 -46.07 16.79 11.24
CA VAL A 198 -46.21 15.32 11.39
C VAL A 198 -46.15 14.48 10.10
N SER A 199 -45.12 13.63 10.02
CA SER A 199 -45.23 12.19 9.66
C SER A 199 -43.90 11.49 10.03
N THR A 200 -43.77 10.94 11.25
CA THR A 200 -43.84 9.49 11.57
C THR A 200 -43.11 8.56 10.60
N THR A 201 -41.98 8.05 11.07
CA THR A 201 -41.33 6.79 10.66
C THR A 201 -42.18 5.57 10.98
N PRO A 202 -41.80 4.39 10.46
CA PRO A 202 -41.60 3.30 11.40
C PRO A 202 -40.23 2.61 11.26
N ASN A 203 -39.74 2.30 12.45
CA ASN A 203 -38.56 1.58 12.88
C ASN A 203 -38.54 0.12 12.39
N ILE A 204 -37.36 -0.42 12.06
CA ILE A 204 -37.10 -1.87 12.19
C ILE A 204 -35.75 -2.09 12.87
N THR A 205 -35.81 -2.96 13.87
CA THR A 205 -34.91 -3.27 14.97
C THR A 205 -33.69 -4.11 14.58
N ASP A 206 -32.62 -3.86 15.33
CA ASP A 206 -31.41 -4.67 15.54
C ASP A 206 -31.68 -6.09 16.10
N PRO A 207 -30.74 -7.04 15.93
CA PRO A 207 -30.37 -7.90 17.03
C PRO A 207 -28.84 -7.97 17.29
N THR A 208 -28.44 -7.37 18.41
CA THR A 208 -27.23 -7.70 19.18
C THR A 208 -27.02 -9.21 19.42
N VAL A 209 -25.74 -9.62 19.38
CA VAL A 209 -25.21 -10.79 20.11
C VAL A 209 -24.10 -10.29 21.04
N SER A 210 -24.26 -10.57 22.33
CA SER A 210 -23.30 -10.34 23.41
C SER A 210 -22.89 -11.67 24.03
N THR A 211 -21.68 -11.70 24.60
CA THR A 211 -21.15 -12.47 25.76
C THR A 211 -19.70 -12.88 25.44
N THR A 212 -18.68 -12.80 26.31
CA THR A 212 -18.51 -12.40 27.71
C THR A 212 -17.01 -12.30 27.96
N SER A 213 -16.61 -11.39 28.85
CA SER A 213 -15.25 -11.19 29.36
C SER A 213 -14.78 -12.38 30.21
N ASN A 214 -13.47 -12.68 30.20
CA ASN A 214 -12.79 -13.24 31.37
C ASN A 214 -11.33 -12.78 31.45
N ILE A 215 -11.00 -12.28 32.64
CA ILE A 215 -9.69 -11.80 33.10
C ILE A 215 -8.94 -12.98 33.74
N THR A 216 -7.64 -13.11 33.50
CA THR A 216 -6.65 -13.50 34.52
C THR A 216 -5.23 -13.17 34.07
N ASP A 217 -4.57 -12.31 34.85
CA ASP A 217 -3.12 -12.17 35.02
C ASP A 217 -2.60 -13.38 35.84
N PRO A 218 -1.32 -13.77 35.71
CA PRO A 218 -0.39 -13.41 36.80
C PRO A 218 1.03 -13.03 36.36
N THR A 219 1.50 -11.95 36.98
CA THR A 219 2.90 -11.58 37.24
C THR A 219 3.80 -12.74 37.74
N VAL A 220 5.11 -12.68 37.42
CA VAL A 220 6.24 -12.61 38.40
C VAL A 220 7.61 -12.60 37.70
N SER A 221 8.46 -11.72 38.23
CA SER A 221 9.89 -11.44 38.01
C SER A 221 10.84 -12.63 38.28
N THR A 222 11.99 -12.68 37.57
CA THR A 222 13.37 -12.72 38.15
C THR A 222 14.47 -12.93 37.08
N THR A 223 15.52 -12.09 37.09
CA THR A 223 16.91 -12.38 36.64
C THR A 223 17.64 -13.22 37.73
N PRO A 224 18.91 -13.73 37.62
CA PRO A 224 20.00 -13.40 36.68
C PRO A 224 20.98 -14.54 36.22
N SER A 225 21.93 -14.16 35.35
CA SER A 225 23.38 -14.51 35.36
C SER A 225 23.97 -15.68 34.51
N THR A 226 24.94 -15.28 33.68
CA THR A 226 26.26 -15.88 33.34
C THR A 226 26.34 -17.25 32.64
N THR A 227 27.03 -17.28 31.48
CA THR A 227 28.42 -17.81 31.38
C THR A 227 29.03 -17.58 29.99
N ASN A 228 30.30 -17.15 30.01
CA ASN A 228 31.29 -17.11 28.92
C ASN A 228 31.74 -18.54 28.56
N PRO A 229 32.33 -18.79 27.37
CA PRO A 229 33.78 -19.00 27.40
C PRO A 229 34.59 -18.41 26.23
N THR A 230 35.77 -17.95 26.64
CA THR A 230 36.97 -17.49 25.93
C THR A 230 37.73 -18.57 25.18
N VAL A 231 38.37 -18.23 24.03
CA VAL A 231 39.69 -18.69 23.51
C VAL A 231 40.10 -17.64 22.44
N SER A 232 41.13 -16.79 22.54
CA SER A 232 42.59 -16.90 22.75
C SER A 232 43.39 -17.49 21.57
N THR A 233 44.06 -16.63 20.78
CA THR A 233 45.41 -16.92 20.25
C THR A 233 46.24 -15.64 20.10
N THR A 234 47.40 -15.67 20.74
CA THR A 234 48.49 -14.69 20.82
C THR A 234 49.34 -14.56 19.53
N PRO A 235 50.10 -13.46 19.36
CA PRO A 235 51.05 -13.27 18.25
C PRO A 235 52.48 -13.75 18.56
N SER A 236 53.21 -14.06 17.49
CA SER A 236 54.59 -14.57 17.49
C SER A 236 55.63 -13.44 17.64
N THR A 237 56.61 -13.74 18.49
CA THR A 237 57.87 -13.01 18.74
C THR A 237 58.87 -13.13 17.59
N THR A 238 59.78 -12.16 17.43
CA THR A 238 61.25 -12.36 17.45
C THR A 238 62.01 -11.03 17.42
N ASP A 239 62.91 -10.88 18.39
CA ASP A 239 64.02 -9.91 18.51
C ASP A 239 65.30 -10.47 17.86
N PRO A 240 66.31 -9.64 17.54
CA PRO A 240 67.65 -9.95 18.03
C PRO A 240 68.49 -8.74 18.50
N THR A 241 68.71 -8.66 19.81
CA THR A 241 69.96 -8.57 20.60
C THR A 241 71.28 -7.90 20.08
N VAL A 242 71.87 -7.13 21.04
CA VAL A 242 73.30 -6.86 21.39
C VAL A 242 74.05 -5.68 20.74
N SER A 243 74.46 -4.68 21.55
CA SER A 243 75.88 -4.46 21.95
C SER A 243 76.08 -3.21 22.84
N THR A 244 76.99 -3.35 23.79
CA THR A 244 77.38 -2.41 24.87
C THR A 244 78.57 -1.53 24.50
N THR A 245 78.58 -0.24 24.89
CA THR A 245 79.77 0.49 25.43
C THR A 245 79.37 1.82 26.10
N PRO A 246 80.01 2.24 27.22
CA PRO A 246 79.79 3.53 27.89
C PRO A 246 80.91 4.56 27.58
N SER A 247 80.55 5.85 27.43
CA SER A 247 81.49 6.99 27.33
C SER A 247 80.72 8.29 27.63
N THR A 248 80.72 8.78 28.87
CA THR A 248 81.48 9.94 29.42
C THR A 248 81.29 11.30 28.73
N THR A 249 80.71 12.25 29.49
CA THR A 249 80.88 13.75 29.50
C THR A 249 80.58 14.50 28.20
N ASP A 250 79.67 15.47 28.11
CA ASP A 250 79.62 16.78 28.79
C ASP A 250 78.23 17.44 28.52
N PRO A 251 77.72 18.38 29.35
CA PRO A 251 76.34 18.78 29.39
C PRO A 251 76.04 19.94 28.44
N THR A 252 75.02 19.79 27.61
CA THR A 252 74.26 20.93 27.12
C THR A 252 72.79 20.71 27.41
N VAL A 253 72.33 21.51 28.36
CA VAL A 253 70.93 21.78 28.66
C VAL A 253 70.21 22.10 27.35
N SER A 254 69.26 21.24 27.00
CA SER A 254 68.02 21.67 26.35
C SER A 254 66.90 20.79 26.90
N THR A 255 66.68 20.90 28.21
CA THR A 255 65.38 20.59 28.77
C THR A 255 64.48 21.76 28.42
N THR A 256 63.92 21.74 27.21
CA THR A 256 62.62 22.38 27.02
C THR A 256 61.71 21.79 28.11
N PRO A 257 60.95 22.61 28.85
CA PRO A 257 59.98 22.08 29.77
C PRO A 257 59.00 21.27 28.92
N THR A 258 59.09 19.95 28.95
CA THR A 258 58.05 19.10 28.36
C THR A 258 56.87 19.23 29.32
N THR A 259 56.07 20.27 29.09
CA THR A 259 54.73 20.37 29.64
C THR A 259 54.07 19.02 29.41
N PRO A 260 53.42 18.42 30.42
CA PRO A 260 52.66 17.21 30.23
C PRO A 260 51.72 17.40 29.04
N ASP A 261 51.69 16.42 28.14
CA ASP A 261 50.80 16.42 27.01
C ASP A 261 49.36 16.64 27.51
N ILE A 262 48.67 17.62 26.93
CA ILE A 262 47.28 17.89 27.29
C ILE A 262 46.45 16.83 26.57
N ASN A 263 45.60 16.11 27.30
CA ASN A 263 44.67 15.19 26.65
C ASN A 263 43.48 15.98 26.10
N GLU A 264 43.54 16.38 24.83
CA GLU A 264 42.47 17.13 24.20
C GLU A 264 41.19 16.30 24.06
N CYS A 265 41.27 14.96 23.99
CA CYS A 265 40.11 14.08 23.98
C CYS A 265 39.30 14.07 25.28
N SER A 266 39.82 14.65 26.36
CA SER A 266 39.06 14.87 27.60
C SER A 266 38.16 16.10 27.54
N GLN A 267 38.25 16.91 26.48
CA GLN A 267 37.37 18.06 26.24
C GLN A 267 36.10 17.63 25.48
N ALA A 268 34.95 18.11 25.92
CA ALA A 268 33.68 17.80 25.28
C ALA A 268 33.60 18.40 23.86
N ASN A 269 33.02 17.65 22.91
CA ASN A 269 32.71 18.07 21.54
C ASN A 269 33.92 18.46 20.66
N ILE A 270 35.11 17.92 20.94
CA ILE A 270 36.29 18.22 20.12
C ILE A 270 36.33 17.46 18.78
N CYS A 271 35.73 16.27 18.74
CA CYS A 271 35.50 15.49 17.52
C CYS A 271 34.01 15.41 17.20
N HIS A 272 33.67 15.02 15.97
CA HIS A 272 32.30 14.73 15.59
C HIS A 272 31.69 13.62 16.47
N ALA A 273 30.37 13.61 16.68
CA ALA A 273 29.70 12.58 17.47
C ALA A 273 29.90 11.16 16.93
N GLN A 274 30.12 11.04 15.62
CA GLN A 274 30.45 9.79 14.90
C GLN A 274 31.95 9.66 14.61
N ALA A 275 32.81 10.15 15.51
CA ALA A 275 34.25 10.02 15.41
C ALA A 275 34.89 9.61 16.74
N THR A 276 35.97 8.85 16.64
CA THR A 276 36.82 8.49 17.77
C THR A 276 37.99 9.48 17.87
N CYS A 277 38.22 10.00 19.07
CA CYS A 277 39.35 10.88 19.36
C CYS A 277 40.55 10.07 19.86
N ASN A 278 41.72 10.28 19.25
CA ASN A 278 43.00 9.73 19.70
C ASN A 278 43.96 10.86 20.07
N ASN A 279 44.41 10.89 21.34
CA ASN A 279 45.40 11.86 21.79
C ASN A 279 46.79 11.49 21.26
N THR A 280 47.54 12.49 20.83
CA THR A 280 48.91 12.33 20.34
C THR A 280 49.82 13.34 21.03
N GLN A 281 51.11 13.10 21.08
CA GLN A 281 52.01 14.02 21.78
C GLN A 281 52.01 15.41 21.12
N GLY A 282 51.43 16.40 21.80
CA GLY A 282 51.29 17.78 21.33
C GLY A 282 50.10 18.05 20.39
N SER A 283 49.19 17.09 20.19
CA SER A 283 47.99 17.24 19.34
C SER A 283 46.97 16.12 19.53
N TYR A 284 45.91 16.08 18.72
CA TYR A 284 44.94 15.00 18.69
C TYR A 284 44.50 14.70 17.26
N VAL A 285 44.00 13.49 17.04
CA VAL A 285 43.46 13.04 15.76
C VAL A 285 42.04 12.54 15.98
N CYS A 286 41.08 13.14 15.29
CA CYS A 286 39.74 12.61 15.17
C CYS A 286 39.65 11.69 13.96
N THR A 287 39.05 10.51 14.11
CA THR A 287 38.84 9.57 13.00
C THR A 287 37.37 9.19 12.97
N CYS A 288 36.69 9.36 11.83
CA CYS A 288 35.29 8.95 11.70
C CYS A 288 35.14 7.46 12.02
N ASN A 289 34.04 7.12 12.68
CA ASN A 289 33.69 5.74 13.00
C ASN A 289 33.46 4.96 11.69
N THR A 290 33.54 3.62 11.76
CA THR A 290 33.20 2.75 10.63
C THR A 290 31.79 3.05 10.12
N GLY A 291 31.62 3.09 8.80
CA GLY A 291 30.37 3.51 8.14
C GLY A 291 30.25 5.03 7.91
N TYR A 292 31.23 5.83 8.33
CA TYR A 292 31.24 7.28 8.13
C TYR A 292 32.51 7.75 7.41
N THR A 293 32.39 8.82 6.62
CA THR A 293 33.48 9.46 5.89
C THR A 293 33.62 10.94 6.26
N GLY A 294 34.84 11.47 6.20
CA GLY A 294 35.12 12.87 6.53
C GLY A 294 36.49 13.08 7.15
N ASN A 295 36.66 14.20 7.86
CA ASN A 295 37.93 14.61 8.47
C ASN A 295 37.98 14.37 10.00
N GLY A 296 36.99 13.66 10.56
CA GLY A 296 36.91 13.35 12.00
C GLY A 296 36.28 14.46 12.86
N THR A 297 36.34 15.72 12.44
CA THR A 297 35.58 16.82 13.07
C THR A 297 34.22 17.02 12.42
N ILE A 298 34.10 16.60 11.15
CA ILE A 298 32.86 16.46 10.41
C ILE A 298 32.87 15.04 9.82
N CYS A 299 31.83 14.26 10.12
CA CYS A 299 31.65 12.94 9.56
C CYS A 299 30.24 12.82 9.00
N SER A 300 30.15 12.42 7.74
CA SER A 300 28.91 12.11 7.05
C SER A 300 28.78 10.61 6.88
N ASP A 301 27.55 10.13 6.90
CA ASP A 301 27.23 8.74 6.63
C ASP A 301 27.71 8.32 5.24
N ILE A 302 28.25 7.11 5.11
CA ILE A 302 28.57 6.53 3.81
C ILE A 302 27.30 5.87 3.31
N ASP A 303 26.77 6.31 2.17
CA ASP A 303 25.68 5.59 1.54
C ASP A 303 26.23 4.37 0.78
N GLU A 304 26.19 3.19 1.41
CA GLU A 304 26.63 1.96 0.76
C GLU A 304 25.68 1.51 -0.36
N CYS A 305 24.41 1.95 -0.36
CA CYS A 305 23.45 1.62 -1.41
C CYS A 305 23.74 2.36 -2.73
N SER A 306 24.47 3.47 -2.66
CA SER A 306 24.99 4.17 -3.85
C SER A 306 26.19 3.45 -4.49
N GLN A 307 26.71 2.37 -3.87
CA GLN A 307 27.80 1.55 -4.41
C GLN A 307 27.25 0.35 -5.20
N ALA A 308 27.98 -0.05 -6.25
CA ALA A 308 27.57 -1.19 -7.07
C ALA A 308 27.80 -2.52 -6.32
N ASN A 309 26.85 -3.45 -6.47
CA ASN A 309 26.88 -4.81 -5.92
C ASN A 309 26.89 -4.90 -4.39
N THR A 310 26.30 -3.92 -3.69
CA THR A 310 26.16 -3.93 -2.23
C THR A 310 25.17 -5.00 -1.74
N CYS A 311 24.07 -5.20 -2.47
CA CYS A 311 23.04 -6.22 -2.19
C CYS A 311 22.90 -7.19 -3.38
N HIS A 312 22.17 -8.29 -3.16
CA HIS A 312 21.76 -9.19 -4.25
C HIS A 312 20.95 -8.43 -5.31
N ALA A 313 20.93 -8.91 -6.56
CA ALA A 313 20.15 -8.30 -7.64
C ALA A 313 18.64 -8.29 -7.33
N ASP A 314 18.17 -9.34 -6.66
CA ASP A 314 16.79 -9.52 -6.19
C ASP A 314 16.61 -9.05 -4.73
N ALA A 315 17.35 -8.03 -4.30
CA ALA A 315 17.21 -7.41 -3.00
C ALA A 315 17.15 -5.89 -3.10
N THR A 316 16.45 -5.28 -2.16
CA THR A 316 16.38 -3.84 -1.97
C THR A 316 17.40 -3.42 -0.91
N CYS A 317 18.19 -2.40 -1.23
CA CYS A 317 19.16 -1.81 -0.30
C CYS A 317 18.53 -0.60 0.41
N THR A 318 18.66 -0.55 1.73
CA THR A 318 18.26 0.60 2.55
C THR A 318 19.46 1.09 3.35
N ASN A 319 19.88 2.33 3.08
CA ASN A 319 20.98 2.95 3.79
C ASN A 319 20.55 3.33 5.22
N THR A 320 21.42 3.10 6.20
CA THR A 320 21.17 3.40 7.62
C THR A 320 22.35 4.13 8.23
N PRO A 321 22.18 4.91 9.30
CA PRO A 321 23.33 5.59 9.90
C PRO A 321 24.43 4.61 10.35
N GLY A 322 25.58 4.66 9.69
CA GLY A 322 26.77 3.86 9.91
C GLY A 322 26.75 2.46 9.26
N SER A 323 25.73 2.13 8.46
CA SER A 323 25.61 0.81 7.83
C SER A 323 24.51 0.78 6.75
N TYR A 324 24.19 -0.41 6.25
CA TYR A 324 23.10 -0.62 5.31
C TYR A 324 22.39 -1.95 5.60
N LEU A 325 21.15 -2.05 5.12
CA LEU A 325 20.36 -3.26 5.19
C LEU A 325 19.99 -3.71 3.78
N CYS A 326 20.25 -4.97 3.47
CA CYS A 326 19.74 -5.62 2.28
C CYS A 326 18.55 -6.49 2.65
N THR A 327 17.43 -6.34 1.96
CA THR A 327 16.23 -7.15 2.17
C THR A 327 15.84 -7.80 0.85
N CYS A 328 15.70 -9.13 0.81
CA CYS A 328 15.26 -9.81 -0.40
C CYS A 328 13.89 -9.28 -0.85
N ASN A 329 13.74 -9.10 -2.16
CA ASN A 329 12.48 -8.66 -2.75
C ASN A 329 11.39 -9.72 -2.52
N THR A 330 10.12 -9.31 -2.59
CA THR A 330 8.98 -10.21 -2.51
C THR A 330 9.11 -11.36 -3.52
N GLY A 331 8.78 -12.58 -3.08
CA GLY A 331 8.98 -13.81 -3.88
C GLY A 331 10.38 -14.43 -3.73
N TYR A 332 11.28 -13.79 -2.97
CA TYR A 332 12.61 -14.32 -2.70
C TYR A 332 12.85 -14.48 -1.19
N THR A 333 13.70 -15.42 -0.81
CA THR A 333 14.12 -15.66 0.57
C THR A 333 15.64 -15.66 0.68
N GLY A 334 16.17 -15.30 1.84
CA GLY A 334 17.61 -15.21 2.05
C GLY A 334 18.01 -14.11 3.02
N ASN A 335 19.26 -13.65 2.92
CA ASN A 335 19.85 -12.66 3.81
C ASN A 335 20.03 -11.27 3.17
N GLY A 336 19.45 -11.04 1.98
CA GLY A 336 19.57 -9.79 1.21
C GLY A 336 20.83 -9.67 0.37
N THR A 337 21.90 -10.39 0.70
CA THR A 337 23.13 -10.50 -0.12
C THR A 337 23.13 -11.74 -1.01
N ASP A 338 22.45 -12.80 -0.56
CA ASP A 338 22.10 -13.99 -1.33
C ASP A 338 20.59 -14.18 -1.20
N CYS A 339 19.87 -13.96 -2.29
CA CYS A 339 18.43 -14.17 -2.37
C CYS A 339 18.15 -15.29 -3.36
N VAL A 340 17.31 -16.23 -2.95
CA VAL A 340 16.86 -17.34 -3.78
C VAL A 340 15.37 -17.24 -3.97
N ASP A 341 14.94 -17.55 -5.19
CA ASP A 341 13.54 -17.63 -5.56
C ASP A 341 12.79 -18.62 -4.66
N ILE A 342 11.61 -18.22 -4.18
CA ILE A 342 10.73 -19.09 -3.40
C ILE A 342 9.93 -19.91 -4.41
N ASP A 343 10.11 -21.23 -4.41
CA ASP A 343 9.25 -22.09 -5.22
C ASP A 343 7.88 -22.25 -4.56
N GLU A 344 6.91 -21.43 -4.96
CA GLU A 344 5.56 -21.52 -4.41
C GLU A 344 4.85 -22.80 -4.87
N CYS A 345 5.19 -23.37 -6.02
CA CYS A 345 4.59 -24.61 -6.50
C CYS A 345 4.97 -25.84 -5.66
N SER A 346 6.06 -25.75 -4.89
CA SER A 346 6.43 -26.75 -3.88
C SER A 346 5.56 -26.66 -2.62
N GLN A 347 4.72 -25.63 -2.48
CA GLN A 347 3.77 -25.47 -1.38
C GLN A 347 2.39 -26.04 -1.75
N ALA A 348 1.66 -26.58 -0.77
CA ALA A 348 0.35 -27.18 -1.01
C ALA A 348 -0.73 -26.12 -1.29
N ASN A 349 -1.64 -26.43 -2.21
CA ASN A 349 -2.86 -25.65 -2.52
C ASN A 349 -2.64 -24.24 -3.09
N MET A 350 -1.53 -23.97 -3.79
CA MET A 350 -1.31 -22.66 -4.43
C MET A 350 -2.19 -22.43 -5.67
N CYS A 351 -2.51 -23.49 -6.42
CA CYS A 351 -3.38 -23.44 -7.60
C CYS A 351 -4.67 -24.24 -7.39
N HIS A 352 -5.64 -24.04 -8.28
CA HIS A 352 -6.83 -24.88 -8.34
C HIS A 352 -6.46 -26.35 -8.54
N ALA A 353 -7.30 -27.27 -8.06
CA ALA A 353 -7.08 -28.71 -8.25
C ALA A 353 -7.01 -29.10 -9.75
N ASP A 354 -7.78 -28.39 -10.58
CA ASP A 354 -7.81 -28.54 -12.04
C ASP A 354 -6.86 -27.56 -12.76
N ALA A 355 -5.77 -27.17 -12.11
CA ALA A 355 -4.73 -26.33 -12.71
C ALA A 355 -3.33 -26.90 -12.49
N THR A 356 -2.42 -26.54 -13.39
CA THR A 356 -1.00 -26.82 -13.29
C THR A 356 -0.27 -25.58 -12.77
N CYS A 357 0.54 -25.75 -11.71
CA CYS A 357 1.42 -24.73 -11.18
C CYS A 357 2.76 -24.73 -11.91
N THR A 358 3.26 -23.55 -12.28
CA THR A 358 4.61 -23.36 -12.83
C THR A 358 5.32 -22.26 -12.04
N ASN A 359 6.45 -22.61 -11.43
CA ASN A 359 7.25 -21.63 -10.67
C ASN A 359 7.97 -20.66 -11.62
N THR A 360 8.09 -19.40 -11.21
CA THR A 360 8.73 -18.33 -11.99
C THR A 360 9.59 -17.45 -11.08
N PRO A 361 10.62 -16.75 -11.58
CA PRO A 361 11.43 -15.89 -10.72
C PRO A 361 10.59 -14.80 -10.03
N GLY A 362 10.52 -14.87 -8.70
CA GLY A 362 9.78 -13.98 -7.80
C GLY A 362 8.27 -14.27 -7.70
N SER A 363 7.76 -15.35 -8.30
CA SER A 363 6.33 -15.66 -8.30
C SER A 363 5.99 -17.05 -8.87
N TYR A 364 4.71 -17.35 -9.08
CA TYR A 364 4.25 -18.56 -9.72
C TYR A 364 3.07 -18.29 -10.65
N LEU A 365 2.87 -19.18 -11.62
CA LEU A 365 1.76 -19.12 -12.56
C LEU A 365 0.91 -20.38 -12.44
N CYS A 366 -0.38 -20.20 -12.19
CA CYS A 366 -1.37 -21.26 -12.29
C CYS A 366 -2.04 -21.23 -13.67
N THR A 367 -2.10 -22.36 -14.36
CA THR A 367 -2.79 -22.48 -15.65
C THR A 367 -3.84 -23.58 -15.56
N CYS A 368 -5.10 -23.27 -15.87
CA CYS A 368 -6.15 -24.29 -15.89
C CYS A 368 -5.78 -25.43 -16.85
N ASN A 369 -6.06 -26.66 -16.42
CA ASN A 369 -5.83 -27.85 -17.23
C ASN A 369 -6.75 -27.83 -18.47
N THR A 370 -6.39 -28.59 -19.49
CA THR A 370 -7.21 -28.73 -20.70
C THR A 370 -8.64 -29.18 -20.35
N GLY A 371 -9.64 -28.56 -20.96
CA GLY A 371 -11.06 -28.77 -20.65
C GLY A 371 -11.61 -27.83 -19.57
N TYR A 372 -10.76 -27.01 -18.95
CA TYR A 372 -11.15 -26.03 -17.95
C TYR A 372 -10.78 -24.61 -18.39
N THR A 373 -11.54 -23.63 -17.90
CA THR A 373 -11.31 -22.20 -18.12
C THR A 373 -11.30 -21.45 -16.80
N GLY A 374 -10.58 -20.32 -16.74
CA GLY A 374 -10.43 -19.53 -15.53
C GLY A 374 -9.03 -18.94 -15.41
N ASN A 375 -8.65 -18.56 -14.19
CA ASN A 375 -7.39 -17.87 -13.88
C ASN A 375 -6.33 -18.80 -13.25
N GLY A 376 -6.56 -20.11 -13.23
CA GLY A 376 -5.63 -21.10 -12.68
C GLY A 376 -5.72 -21.32 -11.17
N THR A 377 -6.10 -20.30 -10.38
CA THR A 377 -6.44 -20.49 -8.95
C THR A 377 -7.92 -20.84 -8.76
N TYR A 378 -8.73 -20.49 -9.74
CA TYR A 378 -10.11 -20.91 -9.92
C TYR A 378 -10.31 -21.38 -11.36
N CYS A 379 -10.68 -22.65 -11.53
CA CYS A 379 -10.94 -23.25 -12.83
C CYS A 379 -12.32 -23.88 -12.83
N VAL A 380 -13.09 -23.59 -13.86
CA VAL A 380 -14.41 -24.18 -14.10
C VAL A 380 -14.38 -25.00 -15.37
N ASP A 381 -15.15 -26.07 -15.37
CA ASP A 381 -15.36 -26.92 -16.54
C ASP A 381 -15.86 -26.08 -17.72
N ILE A 382 -15.30 -26.31 -18.91
CA ILE A 382 -15.81 -25.68 -20.13
C ILE A 382 -17.07 -26.43 -20.54
N GLU A 383 -18.15 -25.71 -20.81
CA GLU A 383 -19.37 -26.30 -21.35
C GLU A 383 -19.25 -26.49 -22.86
N GLU A 384 -18.49 -27.49 -23.33
CA GLU A 384 -18.26 -27.70 -24.76
C GLU A 384 -19.56 -27.94 -25.51
N CYS A 385 -20.56 -28.60 -24.89
CA CYS A 385 -21.86 -28.82 -25.53
C CYS A 385 -22.65 -27.54 -25.81
N SER A 386 -22.28 -26.40 -25.22
CA SER A 386 -22.85 -25.09 -25.53
C SER A 386 -22.20 -24.45 -26.76
N GLN A 387 -21.10 -25.01 -27.28
CA GLN A 387 -20.43 -24.56 -28.49
C GLN A 387 -20.98 -25.26 -29.74
N ALA A 388 -21.05 -24.51 -30.84
CA ALA A 388 -21.57 -25.03 -32.10
C ALA A 388 -20.63 -26.08 -32.73
N ASN A 389 -21.21 -27.13 -33.31
CA ASN A 389 -20.52 -28.19 -34.09
C ASN A 389 -19.53 -29.07 -33.30
N MET A 390 -19.70 -29.22 -31.99
CA MET A 390 -18.83 -30.11 -31.19
C MET A 390 -19.08 -31.61 -31.44
N CYS A 391 -20.33 -31.98 -31.76
CA CYS A 391 -20.73 -33.35 -32.11
C CYS A 391 -21.30 -33.41 -33.53
N HIS A 392 -21.43 -34.63 -34.08
CA HIS A 392 -22.15 -34.85 -35.33
C HIS A 392 -23.61 -34.36 -35.21
N ALA A 393 -24.22 -33.91 -36.31
CA ALA A 393 -25.61 -33.44 -36.33
C ALA A 393 -26.61 -34.52 -35.84
N ASP A 394 -26.28 -35.79 -36.11
CA ASP A 394 -27.05 -36.96 -35.66
C ASP A 394 -26.52 -37.56 -34.34
N ALA A 395 -25.87 -36.76 -33.48
CA ALA A 395 -25.41 -37.16 -32.17
C ALA A 395 -25.89 -36.21 -31.07
N THR A 396 -26.09 -36.76 -29.86
CA THR A 396 -26.36 -36.00 -28.64
C THR A 396 -25.04 -35.73 -27.91
N CYS A 397 -24.81 -34.46 -27.53
CA CYS A 397 -23.67 -34.05 -26.72
C CYS A 397 -24.00 -34.12 -25.22
N THR A 398 -23.06 -34.56 -24.40
CA THR A 398 -23.15 -34.53 -22.93
C THR A 398 -21.85 -33.98 -22.35
N ASN A 399 -21.92 -32.90 -21.57
CA ASN A 399 -20.75 -32.33 -20.92
C ASN A 399 -20.25 -33.23 -19.79
N THR A 400 -18.94 -33.26 -19.57
CA THR A 400 -18.29 -34.03 -18.51
C THR A 400 -17.14 -33.22 -17.91
N PRO A 401 -16.76 -33.39 -16.64
CA PRO A 401 -15.63 -32.63 -16.09
C PRO A 401 -14.34 -32.81 -16.92
N GLY A 402 -13.84 -31.71 -17.46
CA GLY A 402 -12.67 -31.59 -18.33
C GLY A 402 -12.86 -32.05 -19.77
N SER A 403 -14.08 -32.38 -20.21
CA SER A 403 -14.34 -32.88 -21.57
C SER A 403 -15.82 -32.96 -21.96
N TYR A 404 -16.11 -33.60 -23.09
CA TYR A 404 -17.48 -33.88 -23.52
C TYR A 404 -17.59 -35.23 -24.22
N LEU A 405 -18.79 -35.80 -24.19
CA LEU A 405 -19.12 -37.05 -24.86
C LEU A 405 -20.18 -36.83 -25.93
N CYS A 406 -19.89 -37.29 -27.15
CA CYS A 406 -20.86 -37.35 -28.24
C CYS A 406 -21.38 -38.79 -28.38
N THR A 407 -22.70 -38.94 -28.48
CA THR A 407 -23.34 -40.26 -28.62
C THR A 407 -24.28 -40.25 -29.82
N CYS A 408 -24.08 -41.13 -30.80
CA CYS A 408 -24.95 -41.18 -31.98
C CYS A 408 -26.41 -41.45 -31.57
N ASN A 409 -27.33 -40.74 -32.21
CA ASN A 409 -28.77 -40.88 -31.99
C ASN A 409 -29.25 -42.25 -32.48
N THR A 410 -30.44 -42.65 -31.99
CA THR A 410 -31.04 -43.94 -32.37
C THR A 410 -31.20 -44.06 -33.89
N GLY A 411 -30.78 -45.20 -34.46
CA GLY A 411 -30.77 -45.44 -35.91
C GLY A 411 -29.45 -45.08 -36.61
N TYR A 412 -28.46 -44.58 -35.86
CA TYR A 412 -27.13 -44.26 -36.36
C TYR A 412 -26.05 -45.03 -35.58
N THR A 413 -24.91 -45.27 -36.22
CA THR A 413 -23.72 -45.87 -35.59
C THR A 413 -22.46 -45.07 -35.89
N GLY A 414 -21.51 -45.07 -34.96
CA GLY A 414 -20.26 -44.31 -35.09
C GLY A 414 -19.68 -43.91 -33.73
N ASN A 415 -18.81 -42.90 -33.74
CA ASN A 415 -18.09 -42.41 -32.54
C ASN A 415 -18.67 -41.10 -31.97
N GLY A 416 -19.86 -40.69 -32.42
CA GLY A 416 -20.55 -39.47 -31.97
C GLY A 416 -20.08 -38.18 -32.63
N THR A 417 -18.82 -38.07 -33.03
CA THR A 417 -18.35 -36.97 -33.92
C THR A 417 -18.55 -37.30 -35.39
N TYR A 418 -18.75 -38.58 -35.70
CA TYR A 418 -19.19 -39.10 -36.99
C TYR A 418 -20.24 -40.19 -36.76
N CYS A 419 -21.41 -40.04 -37.38
CA CYS A 419 -22.52 -40.99 -37.28
C CYS A 419 -23.07 -41.31 -38.66
N VAL A 420 -23.28 -42.60 -38.95
CA VAL A 420 -23.87 -43.10 -40.20
C VAL A 420 -25.17 -43.84 -39.93
N GLY A 421 -26.20 -43.56 -40.73
CA GLY A 421 -27.49 -44.25 -40.63
C GLY A 421 -27.35 -45.74 -40.91
N GLN A 422 -28.05 -46.56 -40.13
CA GLN A 422 -28.11 -48.02 -40.32
C GLN A 422 -29.02 -48.43 -41.48
#